data_AF-I4DBC5-F1
#
_entry.id   AF-I4DBC5-F1
#
_cell.length_a   1.000
_cell.length_b   1.000
_cell.length_c   1.000
_cell.angle_alpha   90.00
_cell.angle_beta   90.00
_cell.angle_gamma   90.00
#
_symmetry.space_group_name_H-M   'P 1'
#
loop_
_entity.id
_entity.type
_entity.pdbx_description
1 polymer ?
#
loop_
_entity_poly.entity_id
_entity_poly.type
_entity_poly.pdbx_seq_one_letter_code
_entity_poly.pdbx_strand_id
1 'polypeptide(L)'
;MNEKRKKMILLILAVMVVVFAGIGGYYWYQSEYYVSTDDATVTGDLVAVSPQMSGKLVELNVEEGDTVVKGQIVGRQGIDNPSDTNIDETVLRAPINGIVIKKQATVGEIVSPGQTIAYLIDPTKLYVSANVEETKLGYVKAGQKVDLTIDQFGNKQFTGTVKYVGEAANSTFSLLPTSTSGTFTKVVQKIPVKIYLDKNDASILPGTNAVVHIHIK
;
A
#
# COMPACT_ATOMS: atom_id res chain seq x y z
N MET A 1 12.55 -21.72 60.54
CA MET A 1 12.51 -20.47 59.74
C MET A 1 11.72 -19.43 60.53
N ASN A 2 12.30 -18.26 60.85
CA ASN A 2 11.65 -17.26 61.71
C ASN A 2 10.29 -16.82 61.14
N GLU A 3 9.24 -16.83 61.96
CA GLU A 3 7.87 -16.39 61.64
C GLU A 3 7.83 -15.05 60.87
N LYS A 4 8.69 -14.09 61.26
CA LYS A 4 8.85 -12.80 60.58
C LYS A 4 9.37 -12.92 59.15
N ARG A 5 10.33 -13.80 58.88
CA ARG A 5 10.84 -14.06 57.52
C ARG A 5 9.78 -14.73 56.64
N LYS A 6 8.96 -15.62 57.21
CA LYS A 6 7.88 -16.30 56.48
C LYS A 6 6.79 -15.31 56.04
N LYS A 7 6.37 -14.38 56.93
CA LYS A 7 5.43 -13.31 56.59
C LYS A 7 5.99 -12.32 55.56
N MET A 8 7.28 -11.99 55.65
CA MET A 8 7.95 -11.11 54.69
C MET A 8 8.07 -11.73 53.30
N ILE A 9 8.39 -13.02 53.20
CA ILE A 9 8.43 -13.77 51.93
C ILE A 9 7.02 -13.83 51.31
N LEU A 10 5.98 -14.10 52.12
CA LEU A 10 4.59 -14.13 51.64
C LEU A 10 4.12 -12.78 51.10
N LEU A 11 4.53 -11.67 51.74
CA LEU A 11 4.20 -10.32 51.29
C LEU A 11 4.89 -9.98 49.96
N ILE A 12 6.17 -10.32 49.81
CA ILE A 12 6.91 -10.13 48.55
C ILE A 12 6.29 -10.96 47.42
N LEU A 13 5.89 -12.20 47.70
CA LEU A 13 5.26 -13.08 46.71
C LEU A 13 3.88 -12.55 46.30
N ALA A 14 3.09 -12.03 47.23
CA ALA A 14 1.82 -11.37 46.92
C ALA A 14 1.99 -10.13 46.05
N VAL A 15 2.98 -9.27 46.34
CA VAL A 15 3.30 -8.10 45.50
C VAL A 15 3.75 -8.54 44.11
N MET A 16 4.58 -9.58 44.00
CA MET A 16 5.05 -10.08 42.72
C MET A 16 3.89 -10.62 41.85
N VAL A 17 2.92 -11.32 42.45
CA VAL A 17 1.71 -11.79 41.75
C VAL A 17 0.85 -10.63 41.26
N VAL A 18 0.67 -9.57 42.06
CA VAL A 18 -0.08 -8.37 41.63
C VAL A 18 0.61 -7.66 40.47
N VAL A 19 1.95 -7.56 40.49
CA VAL A 19 2.72 -6.97 39.39
C VAL A 19 2.60 -7.82 38.12
N PHE A 20 2.74 -9.14 38.22
CA PHE A 20 2.57 -10.04 37.07
C PHE A 20 1.15 -10.01 36.50
N ALA A 21 0.13 -9.95 37.36
CA ALA A 21 -1.26 -9.81 36.93
C ALA A 21 -1.52 -8.45 36.25
N GLY A 22 -0.92 -7.36 36.75
CA GLY A 22 -0.99 -6.04 36.13
C GLY A 22 -0.33 -6.00 34.75
N ILE A 23 0.86 -6.58 34.61
CA ILE A 23 1.58 -6.69 33.33
C ILE A 23 0.79 -7.60 32.36
N GLY A 24 0.33 -8.75 32.82
CA GLY A 24 -0.48 -9.68 32.01
C GLY A 24 -1.79 -9.05 31.54
N GLY A 25 -2.49 -8.34 32.43
CA GLY A 25 -3.71 -7.61 32.08
C GLY A 25 -3.47 -6.48 31.09
N TYR A 26 -2.36 -5.74 31.22
CA TYR A 26 -2.00 -4.68 30.27
C TYR A 26 -1.71 -5.22 28.87
N TYR A 27 -0.96 -6.32 28.76
CA TYR A 27 -0.67 -6.97 27.48
C TYR A 27 -1.91 -7.63 26.86
N TRP A 28 -2.78 -8.23 27.68
CA TRP A 28 -4.04 -8.81 27.21
C TRP A 28 -4.97 -7.72 26.66
N TYR A 29 -5.06 -6.57 27.33
CA TYR A 29 -5.85 -5.43 26.87
C TYR A 29 -5.39 -4.90 25.51
N GLN A 30 -4.08 -4.75 25.25
CA GLN A 30 -3.62 -4.29 23.93
C GLN A 30 -3.90 -5.27 22.79
N SER A 31 -3.91 -6.57 23.06
CA SER A 31 -4.13 -7.59 22.02
C SER A 31 -5.57 -7.72 21.56
N GLU A 32 -6.55 -7.29 22.36
CA GLU A 32 -7.98 -7.58 22.12
C GLU A 32 -8.68 -6.50 21.27
N TYR A 33 -8.15 -5.27 21.20
CA TYR A 33 -8.89 -4.12 20.61
C TYR A 33 -8.37 -3.62 19.26
N TYR A 34 -7.15 -4.01 18.85
CA TYR A 34 -6.56 -3.51 17.61
C TYR A 34 -5.84 -4.62 16.83
N VAL A 35 -6.04 -4.63 15.51
CA VAL A 35 -5.17 -5.36 14.59
C VAL A 35 -4.14 -4.38 14.05
N SER A 36 -2.92 -4.47 14.57
CA SER A 36 -1.78 -3.70 14.07
C SER A 36 -1.04 -4.44 12.96
N THR A 37 -0.63 -3.72 11.93
CA THR A 37 0.32 -4.21 10.92
C THR A 37 1.27 -3.09 10.50
N ASP A 38 2.56 -3.43 10.44
CA ASP A 38 3.63 -2.57 9.94
C ASP A 38 3.91 -2.84 8.45
N ASP A 39 3.30 -3.89 7.89
CA ASP A 39 3.39 -4.24 6.48
C ASP A 39 2.29 -3.52 5.72
N ALA A 40 2.41 -2.19 5.62
CA ALA A 40 1.50 -1.39 4.83
C ALA A 40 2.23 -0.31 4.02
N THR A 41 1.67 -0.01 2.85
CA THR A 41 2.24 0.94 1.90
C THR A 41 1.16 1.85 1.36
N VAL A 42 1.45 3.14 1.28
CA VAL A 42 0.59 4.10 0.59
C VAL A 42 0.73 3.88 -0.91
N THR A 43 -0.37 3.64 -1.61
CA THR A 43 -0.38 3.44 -3.05
C THR A 43 -1.65 4.05 -3.66
N GLY A 44 -1.81 3.91 -4.96
CA GLY A 44 -2.98 4.39 -5.70
C GLY A 44 -3.10 3.65 -7.02
N ASP A 45 -4.18 3.94 -7.74
CA ASP A 45 -4.43 3.32 -9.02
C ASP A 45 -3.43 3.85 -10.07
N LEU A 46 -2.51 2.98 -10.49
CA LEU A 46 -1.53 3.27 -11.53
C LEU A 46 -2.21 3.17 -12.89
N VAL A 47 -2.23 4.28 -13.62
CA VAL A 47 -2.78 4.34 -14.98
C VAL A 47 -1.63 4.48 -15.96
N ALA A 48 -1.48 3.48 -16.83
CA ALA A 48 -0.48 3.50 -17.88
C ALA A 48 -0.89 4.46 -19.01
N VAL A 49 0.04 5.30 -19.44
CA VAL A 49 0.00 5.96 -20.74
C VAL A 49 0.55 4.98 -21.77
N SER A 50 -0.26 4.62 -22.76
CA SER A 50 0.15 3.76 -23.85
C SER A 50 -0.23 4.36 -25.20
N PRO A 51 0.53 4.05 -26.26
CA PRO A 51 0.17 4.46 -27.60
C PRO A 51 -1.01 3.63 -28.10
N GLN A 52 -1.78 4.18 -29.04
CA GLN A 52 -2.86 3.47 -29.72
C GLN A 52 -2.41 2.79 -31.01
N MET A 53 -1.28 3.24 -31.57
CA MET A 53 -0.67 2.70 -32.79
C MET A 53 0.82 2.44 -32.59
N SER A 54 1.41 1.60 -33.44
CA SER A 54 2.86 1.40 -33.44
C SER A 54 3.57 2.57 -34.13
N GLY A 55 4.65 3.06 -33.53
CA GLY A 55 5.44 4.14 -34.10
C GLY A 55 6.73 4.37 -33.36
N LYS A 56 7.65 5.15 -33.95
CA LYS A 56 8.87 5.56 -33.27
C LYS A 56 8.54 6.72 -32.34
N LEU A 57 8.91 6.64 -31.07
CA LEU A 57 8.73 7.75 -30.13
C LEU A 57 9.68 8.90 -30.52
N VAL A 58 9.14 10.00 -31.01
CA VAL A 58 9.93 11.16 -31.48
C VAL A 58 10.13 12.16 -30.36
N GLU A 59 9.10 12.35 -29.52
CA GLU A 59 9.14 13.29 -28.40
C GLU A 59 8.41 12.71 -27.19
N LEU A 60 8.93 13.03 -26.01
CA LEU A 60 8.29 12.74 -24.73
C LEU A 60 8.51 13.96 -23.83
N ASN A 61 7.46 14.74 -23.63
CA ASN A 61 7.46 16.06 -23.01
C ASN A 61 7.03 15.97 -21.53
N VAL A 62 7.38 14.88 -20.85
CA VAL A 62 7.07 14.66 -19.44
C VAL A 62 8.24 13.99 -18.74
N GLU A 63 8.52 14.44 -17.52
CA GLU A 63 9.48 13.82 -16.61
C GLU A 63 8.77 13.26 -15.37
N GLU A 64 9.49 12.42 -14.62
CA GLU A 64 8.99 11.88 -13.36
C GLU A 64 8.81 12.99 -12.33
N GLY A 65 7.62 13.05 -11.73
CA GLY A 65 7.20 14.13 -10.81
C GLY A 65 6.34 15.21 -11.48
N ASP A 66 6.24 15.25 -12.81
CA ASP A 66 5.41 16.24 -13.49
C ASP A 66 3.92 15.99 -13.24
N THR A 67 3.18 17.08 -13.03
CA THR A 67 1.72 17.04 -12.96
C THR A 67 1.14 17.17 -14.36
N VAL A 68 0.25 16.25 -14.73
CA VAL A 68 -0.43 16.23 -16.02
C VAL A 68 -1.94 16.29 -15.83
N VAL A 69 -2.62 16.92 -16.78
CA VAL A 69 -4.08 16.91 -16.89
C VAL A 69 -4.54 15.94 -17.97
N LYS A 70 -5.72 15.34 -17.78
CA LYS A 70 -6.33 14.43 -18.73
C LYS A 70 -6.43 15.09 -20.10
N GLY A 71 -5.94 14.40 -21.13
CA GLY A 71 -5.90 14.88 -22.51
C GLY A 71 -4.66 15.71 -22.87
N GLN A 72 -3.83 16.09 -21.89
CA GLN A 72 -2.55 16.77 -22.11
C GLN A 72 -1.65 15.91 -22.98
N ILE A 73 -1.00 16.54 -23.95
CA ILE A 73 -0.03 15.90 -24.82
C ILE A 73 1.22 15.64 -24.00
N VAL A 74 1.54 14.35 -23.81
CA VAL A 74 2.72 13.92 -23.08
C VAL A 74 3.85 13.48 -24.02
N GLY A 75 3.54 13.18 -25.28
CA GLY A 75 4.56 12.81 -26.27
C GLY A 75 4.00 12.71 -27.67
N ARG A 76 4.88 12.45 -28.64
CA ARG A 76 4.54 12.31 -30.05
C ARG A 76 5.28 11.13 -30.67
N GLN A 77 4.57 10.43 -31.52
CA GLN A 77 5.05 9.29 -32.27
C GLN A 77 5.22 9.67 -33.74
N GLY A 78 6.35 9.32 -34.32
CA GLY A 78 6.60 9.43 -35.74
C GLY A 78 6.05 8.20 -36.45
N ILE A 79 5.33 8.43 -37.54
CA ILE A 79 4.90 7.40 -38.46
C ILE A 79 5.59 7.68 -39.80
N ASP A 80 6.15 6.64 -40.41
CA ASP A 80 6.89 6.77 -41.68
C ASP A 80 5.96 7.08 -42.89
N ASN A 81 4.64 6.92 -42.73
CA ASN A 81 3.64 7.25 -43.75
C ASN A 81 2.31 7.74 -43.12
N PRO A 82 2.19 9.04 -42.78
CA PRO A 82 0.97 9.56 -42.15
C PRO A 82 -0.18 9.58 -43.16
N SER A 83 -1.22 8.79 -42.93
CA SER A 83 -2.55 9.01 -43.53
C SER A 83 -3.27 10.07 -42.69
N ASP A 84 -3.97 11.02 -43.31
CA ASP A 84 -4.56 12.19 -42.62
C ASP A 84 -5.43 11.84 -41.39
N THR A 85 -6.07 10.68 -41.38
CA THR A 85 -6.90 10.17 -40.28
C THR A 85 -6.10 9.79 -39.02
N ASN A 86 -4.81 9.44 -39.18
CA ASN A 86 -3.99 8.86 -38.12
C ASN A 86 -3.19 9.91 -37.33
N ILE A 87 -3.30 11.19 -37.69
CA ILE A 87 -2.51 12.27 -37.09
C ILE A 87 -2.87 12.47 -35.62
N ASP A 88 -4.14 12.36 -35.24
CA ASP A 88 -4.53 12.50 -33.83
C ASP A 88 -4.01 11.35 -32.95
N GLU A 89 -3.87 10.15 -33.52
CA GLU A 89 -3.36 8.96 -32.85
C GLU A 89 -1.82 8.92 -32.76
N THR A 90 -1.13 9.81 -33.48
CA THR A 90 0.33 10.05 -33.29
C THR A 90 0.64 10.71 -31.95
N VAL A 91 -0.36 11.35 -31.33
CA VAL A 91 -0.17 12.16 -30.14
C VAL A 91 -0.50 11.35 -28.90
N LEU A 92 0.47 11.21 -28.00
CA LEU A 92 0.27 10.53 -26.73
C LEU A 92 -0.37 11.50 -25.75
N ARG A 93 -1.48 11.08 -25.14
CA ARG A 93 -2.24 11.90 -24.20
C ARG A 93 -2.33 11.25 -22.84
N ALA A 94 -2.29 12.06 -21.79
CA ALA A 94 -2.52 11.59 -20.43
C ALA A 94 -3.98 11.09 -20.27
N PRO A 95 -4.21 9.84 -19.85
CA PRO A 95 -5.56 9.29 -19.65
C PRO A 95 -6.27 9.86 -18.41
N ILE A 96 -5.53 10.36 -17.42
CA ILE A 96 -6.04 10.91 -16.16
C ILE A 96 -5.34 12.21 -15.77
N ASN A 97 -5.96 12.95 -14.85
CA ASN A 97 -5.27 13.99 -14.09
C ASN A 97 -4.41 13.31 -13.03
N GLY A 98 -3.14 13.67 -12.92
CA GLY A 98 -2.26 13.01 -11.97
C GLY A 98 -0.82 13.44 -12.06
N ILE A 99 0.03 12.70 -11.37
CA ILE A 99 1.48 12.90 -11.37
C ILE A 99 2.12 11.73 -12.13
N VAL A 100 3.14 12.03 -12.93
CA VAL A 100 3.96 11.02 -13.61
C VAL A 100 4.86 10.36 -12.57
N ILE A 101 4.63 9.09 -12.26
CA ILE A 101 5.39 8.35 -11.24
C ILE A 101 6.62 7.71 -11.82
N LYS A 102 6.52 7.21 -13.06
CA LYS A 102 7.64 6.51 -13.69
C LYS A 102 7.55 6.59 -15.20
N LYS A 103 8.69 6.87 -15.83
CA LYS A 103 8.88 6.84 -17.28
C LYS A 103 9.48 5.48 -17.67
N GLN A 104 8.87 4.82 -18.65
CA GLN A 104 9.32 3.49 -19.12
C GLN A 104 9.91 3.51 -20.52
N ALA A 105 9.38 4.35 -21.43
CA ALA A 105 9.89 4.45 -22.79
C ALA A 105 10.94 5.56 -22.93
N THR A 106 11.86 5.35 -23.88
CA THR A 106 12.89 6.35 -24.22
C THR A 106 12.66 6.91 -25.63
N VAL A 107 12.94 8.19 -25.83
CA VAL A 107 12.87 8.82 -27.16
C VAL A 107 13.78 8.06 -28.13
N GLY A 108 13.25 7.73 -29.31
CA GLY A 108 13.90 6.93 -30.33
C GLY A 108 13.52 5.44 -30.33
N GLU A 109 12.87 4.95 -29.26
CA GLU A 109 12.34 3.60 -29.16
C GLU A 109 11.12 3.40 -30.08
N ILE A 110 10.95 2.19 -30.60
CA ILE A 110 9.71 1.81 -31.29
C ILE A 110 8.73 1.31 -30.23
N VAL A 111 7.62 2.02 -30.09
CA VAL A 111 6.55 1.68 -29.15
C VAL A 111 5.38 1.06 -29.88
N SER A 112 4.69 0.11 -29.25
CA SER A 112 3.53 -0.59 -29.82
C SER A 112 2.27 -0.39 -28.98
N PRO A 113 1.06 -0.57 -29.56
CA PRO A 113 -0.19 -0.39 -28.84
C PRO A 113 -0.24 -1.20 -27.55
N GLY A 114 -0.64 -0.53 -26.47
CA GLY A 114 -0.68 -1.15 -25.14
C GLY A 114 0.67 -1.26 -24.42
N GLN A 115 1.79 -0.91 -25.06
CA GLN A 115 3.07 -0.75 -24.37
C GLN A 115 3.00 0.47 -23.45
N THR A 116 3.38 0.29 -22.19
CA THR A 116 3.40 1.39 -21.23
C THR A 116 4.60 2.31 -21.49
N ILE A 117 4.33 3.59 -21.68
CA ILE A 117 5.31 4.66 -21.89
C ILE A 117 5.60 5.37 -20.58
N ALA A 118 4.56 5.63 -19.78
CA ALA A 118 4.67 6.25 -18.47
C ALA A 118 3.54 5.76 -17.56
N TYR A 119 3.76 5.78 -16.25
CA TYR A 119 2.74 5.56 -15.24
C TYR A 119 2.30 6.88 -14.63
N LEU A 120 0.98 7.09 -14.60
CA LEU A 120 0.34 8.19 -13.89
C LEU A 120 -0.35 7.67 -12.64
N ILE A 121 -0.44 8.53 -11.63
CA ILE A 121 -1.24 8.27 -10.44
C ILE A 121 -2.05 9.50 -10.06
N ASP A 122 -3.27 9.29 -9.57
CA ASP A 122 -4.11 10.37 -9.03
C ASP A 122 -3.77 10.59 -7.55
N PRO A 123 -3.14 11.72 -7.17
CA PRO A 123 -2.77 11.99 -5.78
C PRO A 123 -3.99 12.20 -4.88
N THR A 124 -5.18 12.44 -5.43
CA THR A 124 -6.41 12.66 -4.64
C THR A 124 -7.05 11.35 -4.17
N LYS A 125 -6.76 10.23 -4.84
CA LYS A 125 -7.37 8.92 -4.60
C LYS A 125 -6.39 7.87 -4.06
N LEU A 126 -5.42 8.31 -3.27
CA LEU A 126 -4.48 7.41 -2.62
C LEU A 126 -5.18 6.57 -1.54
N TYR A 127 -4.69 5.34 -1.37
CA TYR A 127 -5.14 4.40 -0.36
C TYR A 127 -3.94 3.65 0.25
N VAL A 128 -4.09 3.16 1.47
CA VAL A 128 -3.11 2.31 2.12
C VAL A 128 -3.45 0.85 1.82
N SER A 129 -2.49 0.13 1.28
CA SER A 129 -2.54 -1.32 1.14
C SER A 129 -1.82 -1.94 2.32
N ALA A 130 -2.57 -2.56 3.23
CA ALA A 130 -2.05 -3.16 4.45
C ALA A 130 -2.17 -4.69 4.38
N ASN A 131 -1.05 -5.40 4.57
CA ASN A 131 -1.02 -6.84 4.61
C ASN A 131 -1.32 -7.29 6.05
N VAL A 132 -2.51 -7.87 6.26
CA VAL A 132 -2.95 -8.38 7.56
C VAL A 132 -2.76 -9.90 7.61
N GLU A 133 -2.27 -10.40 8.75
CA GLU A 133 -2.14 -11.85 8.98
C GLU A 133 -3.51 -12.55 8.96
N GLU A 134 -3.60 -13.69 8.27
CA GLU A 134 -4.83 -14.50 8.15
C GLU A 134 -5.44 -14.84 9.52
N THR A 135 -4.59 -15.12 10.51
CA THR A 135 -5.00 -15.44 11.90
C THR A 135 -5.78 -14.32 12.58
N LYS A 136 -5.56 -13.06 12.15
CA LYS A 136 -6.21 -11.86 12.69
C LYS A 136 -7.33 -11.34 11.79
N LEU A 137 -7.48 -11.89 10.58
CA LEU A 137 -8.48 -11.44 9.61
C LEU A 137 -9.91 -11.58 10.11
N GLY A 138 -10.20 -12.58 10.94
CA GLY A 138 -11.54 -12.78 11.50
C GLY A 138 -12.09 -11.58 12.28
N TYR A 139 -11.20 -10.70 12.76
CA TYR A 139 -11.54 -9.46 13.46
C TYR A 139 -11.67 -8.25 12.53
N VAL A 140 -11.15 -8.32 11.30
CA VAL A 140 -11.12 -7.21 10.35
C VAL A 140 -12.33 -7.25 9.43
N LYS A 141 -13.11 -6.17 9.42
CA LYS A 141 -14.32 -6.02 8.59
C LYS A 141 -14.29 -4.70 7.84
N ALA A 142 -14.88 -4.68 6.65
CA ALA A 142 -15.10 -3.45 5.90
C ALA A 142 -15.95 -2.47 6.74
N GLY A 143 -15.55 -1.19 6.74
CA GLY A 143 -16.18 -0.11 7.50
C GLY A 143 -15.50 0.20 8.84
N GLN A 144 -14.54 -0.60 9.31
CA GLN A 144 -13.80 -0.29 10.53
C GLN A 144 -12.94 0.96 10.39
N LYS A 145 -12.82 1.70 11.50
CA LYS A 145 -11.92 2.85 11.60
C LYS A 145 -10.50 2.39 11.83
N VAL A 146 -9.59 3.15 11.25
CA VAL A 146 -8.17 2.82 11.21
C VAL A 146 -7.36 4.07 11.56
N ASP A 147 -6.44 3.91 12.49
CA ASP A 147 -5.40 4.90 12.73
C ASP A 147 -4.16 4.53 11.91
N LEU A 148 -3.67 5.50 11.15
CA LEU A 148 -2.60 5.35 10.18
C LEU A 148 -1.46 6.30 10.56
N THR A 149 -0.24 5.79 10.54
CA THR A 149 0.97 6.61 10.68
C THR A 149 1.81 6.42 9.43
N ILE A 150 2.10 7.50 8.71
CA ILE A 150 2.90 7.46 7.48
C ILE A 150 4.30 7.95 7.81
N ASP A 151 5.31 7.14 7.53
CA ASP A 151 6.70 7.41 7.90
C ASP A 151 7.20 8.76 7.37
N GLN A 152 6.72 9.17 6.19
CA GLN A 152 7.03 10.46 5.58
C GLN A 152 6.74 11.66 6.51
N PHE A 153 5.71 11.57 7.34
CA PHE A 153 5.28 12.65 8.23
C PHE A 153 5.62 12.39 9.70
N GLY A 154 6.46 11.38 9.99
CA GLY A 154 6.82 10.98 11.34
C GLY A 154 5.59 10.62 12.17
N ASN A 155 5.33 11.39 13.24
CA ASN A 155 4.26 11.09 14.21
C ASN A 155 2.89 11.69 13.86
N LYS A 156 2.69 12.14 12.62
CA LYS A 156 1.36 12.64 12.22
C LYS A 156 0.40 11.46 12.06
N GLN A 157 -0.63 11.45 12.89
CA GLN A 157 -1.70 10.47 12.79
C GLN A 157 -2.70 10.88 11.69
N PHE A 158 -3.02 9.92 10.83
CA PHE A 158 -4.06 9.99 9.83
C PHE A 158 -5.17 9.02 10.21
N THR A 159 -6.39 9.35 9.85
CA THR A 159 -7.54 8.45 10.04
C THR A 159 -7.98 7.93 8.68
N GLY A 160 -8.31 6.65 8.65
CA GLY A 160 -8.86 6.00 7.48
C GLY A 160 -10.00 5.05 7.82
N THR A 161 -10.55 4.48 6.77
CA THR A 161 -11.64 3.50 6.87
C THR A 161 -11.32 2.30 5.99
N VAL A 162 -11.48 1.09 6.55
CA VAL A 162 -11.31 -0.16 5.79
C VAL A 162 -12.38 -0.21 4.70
N LYS A 163 -11.97 -0.20 3.43
CA LYS A 163 -12.92 -0.30 2.32
C LYS A 163 -13.13 -1.72 1.85
N TYR A 164 -12.03 -2.48 1.76
CA TYR A 164 -12.03 -3.80 1.18
C TYR A 164 -11.03 -4.69 1.91
N VAL A 165 -11.48 -5.91 2.21
CA VAL A 165 -10.66 -6.98 2.78
C VAL A 165 -10.52 -8.03 1.67
N GLY A 166 -9.28 -8.39 1.32
CA GLY A 166 -9.04 -9.39 0.29
C GLY A 166 -9.70 -10.74 0.62
N GLU A 167 -10.30 -11.37 -0.39
CA GLU A 167 -10.91 -12.70 -0.26
C GLU A 167 -9.89 -13.84 -0.48
N ALA A 168 -8.66 -13.50 -0.90
CA ALA A 168 -7.60 -14.45 -1.18
C ALA A 168 -6.27 -13.97 -0.58
N ALA A 169 -5.44 -14.93 -0.15
CA ALA A 169 -4.10 -14.68 0.35
C ALA A 169 -3.13 -14.32 -0.78
N ASN A 170 -2.10 -13.53 -0.47
CA ASN A 170 -1.08 -13.14 -1.45
C ASN A 170 -0.37 -14.35 -2.10
N SER A 171 -0.28 -15.48 -1.42
CA SER A 171 0.33 -16.72 -1.94
C SER A 171 -0.46 -17.36 -3.08
N THR A 172 -1.79 -17.15 -3.15
CA THR A 172 -2.63 -17.67 -4.25
C THR A 172 -2.25 -17.05 -5.60
N PHE A 173 -1.70 -15.83 -5.60
CA PHE A 173 -1.30 -15.12 -6.81
C PHE A 173 0.21 -15.21 -7.10
N SER A 174 0.97 -15.96 -6.30
CA SER A 174 2.40 -16.15 -6.53
C SER A 174 2.63 -17.16 -7.66
N LEU A 175 3.32 -16.74 -8.73
CA LEU A 175 3.71 -17.61 -9.85
C LEU A 175 4.79 -18.63 -9.47
N LEU A 176 5.38 -18.51 -8.28
CA LEU A 176 6.31 -19.48 -7.70
C LEU A 176 5.91 -19.80 -6.25
N PRO A 177 5.64 -21.07 -5.87
CA PRO A 177 5.51 -21.44 -4.47
C PRO A 177 6.88 -21.41 -3.79
N THR A 178 7.06 -20.56 -2.79
CA THR A 178 8.24 -20.59 -1.91
C THR A 178 8.08 -21.70 -0.88
N SER A 179 8.41 -22.92 -1.27
CA SER A 179 8.66 -24.01 -0.32
C SER A 179 9.73 -24.93 -0.89
N THR A 180 10.99 -24.51 -0.75
CA THR A 180 12.15 -25.33 -1.06
C THR A 180 12.54 -26.13 0.18
N SER A 181 12.64 -27.45 0.03
CA SER A 181 13.22 -28.42 0.97
C SER A 181 12.48 -28.73 2.29
N GLY A 182 11.72 -29.83 2.28
CA GLY A 182 11.69 -30.86 3.35
C GLY A 182 11.25 -30.49 4.77
N THR A 183 10.94 -29.23 5.08
CA THR A 183 10.50 -28.77 6.39
C THR A 183 9.14 -28.11 6.26
N PHE A 184 8.11 -28.73 6.86
CA PHE A 184 6.77 -28.16 6.97
C PHE A 184 6.78 -27.09 8.06
N THR A 185 7.17 -25.87 7.72
CA THR A 185 6.89 -24.71 8.57
C THR A 185 5.57 -24.09 8.11
N LYS A 186 4.61 -23.96 9.03
CA LYS A 186 3.35 -23.26 8.76
C LYS A 186 3.66 -21.78 8.59
N VAL A 187 3.69 -21.29 7.35
CA VAL A 187 3.86 -19.86 7.05
C VAL A 187 2.50 -19.18 7.21
N VAL A 188 2.44 -18.16 8.06
CA VAL A 188 1.24 -17.33 8.21
C VAL A 188 1.05 -16.54 6.93
N GLN A 189 -0.10 -16.74 6.29
CA GLN A 189 -0.44 -16.03 5.07
C GLN A 189 -0.88 -14.60 5.41
N LYS A 190 -0.61 -13.68 4.48
CA LYS A 190 -1.07 -12.30 4.59
C LYS A 190 -2.12 -12.01 3.51
N ILE A 191 -3.12 -11.24 3.92
CA ILE A 191 -4.25 -10.86 3.10
C ILE A 191 -4.23 -9.34 2.96
N PRO A 192 -4.31 -8.81 1.72
CA PRO A 192 -4.25 -7.38 1.49
C PRO A 192 -5.59 -6.74 1.87
N VAL A 193 -5.52 -5.70 2.70
CA VAL A 193 -6.64 -4.88 3.13
C VAL A 193 -6.43 -3.47 2.56
N LYS A 194 -7.44 -2.96 1.83
CA LYS A 194 -7.42 -1.61 1.28
C LYS A 194 -8.11 -0.64 2.22
N ILE A 195 -7.40 0.41 2.60
CA ILE A 195 -7.84 1.43 3.54
C ILE A 195 -7.79 2.79 2.86
N TYR A 196 -8.93 3.48 2.78
CA TYR A 196 -8.95 4.86 2.27
C TYR A 196 -8.68 5.85 3.40
N LEU A 197 -7.93 6.91 3.09
CA LEU A 197 -7.71 8.00 4.03
C LEU A 197 -8.92 8.95 4.01
N ASP A 198 -9.40 9.34 5.19
CA ASP A 198 -10.56 10.23 5.33
C ASP A 198 -10.20 11.69 4.96
N LYS A 199 -8.93 12.10 5.18
CA LYS A 199 -8.38 13.41 4.79
C LYS A 199 -7.06 13.24 4.06
N ASN A 200 -6.99 13.78 2.85
CA ASN A 200 -5.79 13.74 2.00
C ASN A 200 -5.22 15.16 1.78
N ASP A 201 -5.06 15.90 2.88
CA ASP A 201 -4.63 17.31 2.88
C ASP A 201 -3.09 17.47 2.75
N ALA A 202 -2.36 16.36 2.62
CA ALA A 202 -0.91 16.36 2.51
C ALA A 202 -0.48 15.70 1.19
N SER A 203 0.60 16.21 0.58
CA SER A 203 1.20 15.59 -0.58
C SER A 203 1.94 14.30 -0.16
N ILE A 204 1.19 13.20 -0.05
CA ILE A 204 1.74 11.90 0.31
C ILE A 204 2.46 11.32 -0.91
N LEU A 205 3.70 10.89 -0.73
CA LEU A 205 4.42 10.20 -1.79
C LEU A 205 3.92 8.74 -1.89
N PRO A 206 3.43 8.31 -3.07
CA PRO A 206 3.12 6.90 -3.28
C PRO A 206 4.37 6.04 -3.10
N GLY A 207 4.20 4.86 -2.52
CA GLY A 207 5.28 3.92 -2.20
C GLY A 207 5.88 4.07 -0.82
N THR A 208 5.47 5.06 -0.02
CA THR A 208 5.94 5.19 1.37
C THR A 208 5.32 4.13 2.27
N ASN A 209 6.09 3.66 3.24
CA ASN A 209 5.59 2.76 4.29
C ASN A 209 4.63 3.48 5.23
N ALA A 210 3.73 2.70 5.79
CA ALA A 210 2.79 3.14 6.81
C ALA A 210 2.60 2.05 7.86
N VAL A 211 2.30 2.47 9.08
CA VAL A 211 1.87 1.61 10.17
C VAL A 211 0.37 1.79 10.36
N VAL A 212 -0.34 0.67 10.52
CA VAL A 212 -1.80 0.62 10.50
C VAL A 212 -2.32 -0.02 11.77
N HIS A 213 -3.25 0.65 12.44
CA HIS A 213 -3.96 0.14 13.62
C HIS A 213 -5.45 0.10 13.32
N ILE A 214 -5.98 -1.09 13.05
CA ILE A 214 -7.42 -1.30 12.74
C ILE A 214 -8.17 -1.53 14.05
N HIS A 215 -9.23 -0.75 14.29
CA HIS A 215 -10.04 -0.87 15.50
C HIS A 215 -11.01 -2.04 15.40
N ILE A 216 -10.93 -2.96 16.36
CA ILE A 216 -11.83 -4.11 16.48
C ILE A 216 -12.95 -3.70 17.45
N LYS A 217 -14.18 -3.57 16.95
CA LYS A 217 -15.38 -3.25 17.75
C LYS A 217 -16.50 -4.24 17.46
#